data_AF-G0YP55-F1
#
_entry.id   AF-G0YP55-F1
#
_cell.length_a   1.000
_cell.length_b   1.000
_cell.length_c   1.000
_cell.angle_alpha   90.00
_cell.angle_beta   90.00
_cell.angle_gamma   90.00
#
_symmetry.space_group_name_H-M   'P 1'
#
loop_
_entity.id
_entity.type
_entity.pdbx_description
1 polymer ?
#
loop_
_entity_poly.entity_id
_entity_poly.type
_entity_poly.pdbx_seq_one_letter_code
_entity_poly.pdbx_strand_id
1 'polypeptide(L)'
;MKKNIVLLLSLLLGVLVISGCSSNNKSEETQKVIDKIVEKQNKIANSDDDDKGKYHYTEDDFSFLIYYDKDQQLYLVDSWIPFENKPNDMRRKWGVSLDEEEPKRFTYDSDFNDYKKSGDYEVVYKSGKFAD
;
A
#
# COMPACT_ATOMS: atom_id res chain seq x y z
N MET A 1 27.03 -40.47 41.44
CA MET A 1 25.73 -40.83 40.83
C MET A 1 24.71 -39.83 41.35
N LYS A 2 23.90 -39.05 40.62
CA LYS A 2 23.48 -38.93 39.22
C LYS A 2 23.09 -37.44 39.04
N LYS A 3 23.63 -36.78 38.01
CA LYS A 3 22.97 -36.34 36.77
C LYS A 3 22.23 -34.99 36.87
N ASN A 4 22.84 -34.02 36.19
CA ASN A 4 22.32 -32.74 35.71
C ASN A 4 20.85 -32.87 35.26
N ILE A 5 19.96 -32.08 35.85
CA ILE A 5 18.61 -31.89 35.33
C ILE A 5 18.67 -30.71 34.36
N VAL A 6 18.56 -31.08 33.10
CA VAL A 6 18.57 -30.25 31.91
C VAL A 6 17.31 -29.39 31.87
N LEU A 7 17.51 -28.11 31.54
CA LEU A 7 16.53 -27.12 31.09
C LEU A 7 15.48 -27.71 30.14
N LEU A 8 14.22 -27.34 30.31
CA LEU A 8 13.25 -27.28 29.21
C LEU A 8 12.29 -26.10 29.45
N LEU A 9 12.63 -24.96 28.81
CA LEU A 9 11.69 -23.90 28.46
C LEU A 9 10.58 -24.51 27.59
N SER A 10 9.36 -24.63 28.10
CA SER A 10 8.19 -24.78 27.25
C SER A 10 7.54 -23.41 27.07
N LEU A 11 8.03 -22.70 26.04
CA LEU A 11 7.34 -21.58 25.40
C LEU A 11 6.00 -22.12 24.87
N LEU A 12 4.92 -21.94 25.63
CA LEU A 12 3.57 -22.06 25.09
C LEU A 12 3.27 -20.78 24.30
N LEU A 13 3.89 -20.66 23.11
CA LEU A 13 3.36 -19.79 22.06
C LEU A 13 2.09 -20.46 21.57
N GLY A 14 0.97 -20.14 22.21
CA GLY A 14 -0.35 -20.32 21.64
C GLY A 14 -0.49 -19.36 20.47
N VAL A 15 0.03 -19.75 19.30
CA VAL A 15 -0.34 -19.10 18.05
C VAL A 15 -1.77 -19.54 17.78
N LEU A 16 -2.72 -18.71 18.21
CA LEU A 16 -4.07 -18.73 17.68
C LEU A 16 -3.96 -18.32 16.21
N VAL A 17 -3.77 -19.33 15.35
CA VAL A 17 -3.96 -19.18 13.91
C VAL A 17 -5.46 -19.03 13.73
N ILE A 18 -5.95 -17.79 13.73
CA ILE A 18 -7.30 -17.48 13.29
C ILE A 18 -7.29 -17.68 11.78
N SER A 19 -7.57 -18.91 11.35
CA SER A 19 -8.00 -19.24 10.00
C SER A 19 -9.42 -18.70 9.82
N GLY A 20 -9.53 -17.40 9.58
CA GLY A 20 -10.70 -16.74 9.00
C GLY A 20 -10.48 -16.57 7.50
N CYS A 21 -11.55 -16.69 6.72
CA CYS A 21 -11.55 -16.62 5.26
C CYS A 21 -10.69 -15.47 4.69
N SER A 22 -9.94 -15.80 3.63
CA SER A 22 -9.03 -14.92 2.90
C SER A 22 -9.76 -13.74 2.24
N SER A 23 -9.92 -12.65 2.98
CA SER A 23 -10.00 -11.30 2.45
C SER A 23 -8.77 -10.57 2.96
N ASN A 24 -7.97 -9.96 2.07
CA ASN A 24 -6.84 -9.10 2.48
C ASN A 24 -7.32 -8.07 3.52
N ASN A 25 -7.05 -8.30 4.80
CA ASN A 25 -7.46 -7.38 5.86
C ASN A 25 -6.54 -6.16 5.83
N LYS A 26 -6.92 -5.16 5.02
CA LYS A 26 -6.26 -3.85 5.03
C LYS A 26 -6.60 -3.10 6.32
N SER A 27 -5.63 -2.37 6.87
CA SER A 27 -5.88 -1.47 8.01
C SER A 27 -6.69 -0.24 7.57
N GLU A 28 -7.36 0.42 8.52
CA GLU A 28 -8.04 1.70 8.26
C GLU A 28 -7.09 2.77 7.72
N GLU A 29 -5.85 2.79 8.19
CA GLU A 29 -4.80 3.71 7.71
C GLU A 29 -4.40 3.40 6.26
N THR A 30 -4.28 2.11 5.91
CA THR A 30 -4.02 1.68 4.54
C THR A 30 -5.17 2.08 3.62
N GLN A 31 -6.43 1.96 4.08
CA GLN A 31 -7.58 2.43 3.31
C GLN A 31 -7.48 3.94 3.04
N LYS A 32 -7.13 4.75 4.05
CA LYS A 32 -6.96 6.21 3.85
C LYS A 32 -5.89 6.53 2.82
N VAL A 33 -4.79 5.78 2.78
CA VAL A 33 -3.73 5.94 1.76
C VAL A 33 -4.28 5.65 0.35
N ILE A 34 -5.06 4.58 0.20
CA ILE A 34 -5.72 4.22 -1.06
C ILE A 34 -6.69 5.31 -1.48
N ASP A 35 -7.58 5.75 -0.57
CA ASP A 35 -8.59 6.78 -0.84
C ASP A 35 -7.96 8.08 -1.33
N LYS A 36 -6.86 8.53 -0.70
CA LYS A 36 -6.11 9.72 -1.15
C LYS A 36 -5.60 9.59 -2.59
N ILE A 37 -5.10 8.40 -2.97
CA ILE A 37 -4.59 8.17 -4.34
C ILE A 37 -5.74 8.09 -5.35
N VAL A 38 -6.83 7.40 -5.01
CA VAL A 38 -8.04 7.30 -5.84
C VAL A 38 -8.65 8.69 -6.07
N GLU A 39 -8.78 9.50 -5.02
CA GLU A 39 -9.27 10.87 -5.11
C GLU A 39 -8.35 11.72 -5.98
N LYS A 40 -7.03 11.69 -5.75
CA LYS A 40 -6.06 12.45 -6.55
C LYS A 40 -6.14 12.07 -8.03
N GLN A 41 -6.25 10.78 -8.34
CA GLN A 41 -6.33 10.33 -9.72
C GLN A 41 -7.65 10.73 -10.38
N ASN A 42 -8.77 10.69 -9.67
CA ASN A 42 -10.04 11.24 -10.17
C ASN A 42 -9.95 12.75 -10.42
N LYS A 43 -9.33 13.53 -9.53
CA LYS A 43 -9.10 14.97 -9.74
C LYS A 43 -8.27 15.24 -10.99
N ILE A 44 -7.20 14.47 -11.20
CA ILE A 44 -6.34 14.61 -12.39
C ILE A 44 -7.08 14.21 -13.67
N ALA A 45 -7.81 13.09 -13.66
CA ALA A 45 -8.50 12.62 -14.86
C ALA A 45 -9.66 13.53 -15.29
N ASN A 46 -10.21 14.31 -14.35
CA ASN A 46 -11.32 15.22 -14.57
C ASN A 46 -10.90 16.70 -14.43
N SER A 47 -9.61 17.02 -14.57
CA SER A 47 -9.13 18.41 -14.47
C SER A 47 -9.48 19.25 -15.69
N ASP A 48 -9.73 18.61 -16.83
CA ASP A 48 -10.03 19.27 -18.08
C ASP A 48 -11.56 19.31 -18.28
N ASP A 49 -12.09 20.50 -18.58
CA ASP A 49 -13.52 20.77 -18.86
C ASP A 49 -13.96 20.30 -20.27
N ASP A 50 -13.32 19.27 -20.81
CA ASP A 50 -13.70 18.72 -22.10
C ASP A 50 -15.02 17.92 -21.98
N ASP A 51 -15.87 17.97 -23.02
CA ASP A 51 -17.14 17.21 -23.15
C ASP A 51 -16.96 15.66 -23.12
N LYS A 52 -15.73 15.18 -22.88
CA LYS A 52 -15.45 13.78 -22.58
C LYS A 52 -15.94 13.53 -21.15
N GLY A 53 -17.10 12.88 -21.03
CA GLY A 53 -17.77 12.65 -19.75
C GLY A 53 -16.85 12.24 -18.59
N LYS A 54 -17.24 12.61 -17.37
CA LYS A 54 -16.41 12.48 -16.17
C LYS A 54 -16.05 11.02 -15.87
N TYR A 55 -14.78 10.80 -15.53
CA TYR A 55 -14.27 9.54 -15.00
C TYR A 55 -14.65 9.38 -13.54
N HIS A 56 -15.01 8.17 -13.15
CA HIS A 56 -15.36 7.79 -11.77
C HIS A 56 -14.62 6.52 -11.40
N TYR A 57 -13.31 6.64 -11.17
CA TYR A 57 -12.49 5.51 -10.78
C TYR A 57 -12.73 5.13 -9.33
N THR A 58 -12.74 3.83 -9.07
CA THR A 58 -12.90 3.18 -7.77
C THR A 58 -11.63 2.41 -7.42
N GLU A 59 -11.47 1.96 -6.17
CA GLU A 59 -10.30 1.17 -5.74
C GLU A 59 -10.04 -0.05 -6.65
N ASP A 60 -11.10 -0.70 -7.15
CA ASP A 60 -11.02 -1.90 -7.98
C ASP A 60 -10.35 -1.65 -9.36
N ASP A 61 -10.31 -0.40 -9.80
CA ASP A 61 -9.65 0.00 -11.04
C ASP A 61 -8.11 0.08 -10.90
N PHE A 62 -7.60 -0.09 -9.68
CA PHE A 62 -6.20 0.05 -9.32
C PHE A 62 -5.59 -1.27 -8.82
N SER A 63 -4.27 -1.33 -8.83
CA SER A 63 -3.47 -2.35 -8.14
C SER A 63 -2.47 -1.64 -7.27
N PHE A 64 -2.32 -2.09 -6.03
CA PHE A 64 -1.44 -1.45 -5.07
C PHE A 64 -0.38 -2.40 -4.53
N LEU A 65 0.82 -1.88 -4.34
CA LEU A 65 1.88 -2.45 -3.51
C LEU A 65 2.33 -1.35 -2.56
N ILE A 66 1.92 -1.47 -1.30
CA ILE A 66 2.07 -0.43 -0.28
C ILE A 66 3.12 -0.86 0.73
N TYR A 67 4.08 0.03 0.94
CA TYR A 67 5.08 -0.06 1.97
C TYR A 67 4.86 1.01 3.02
N TYR A 68 5.22 0.71 4.27
CA TYR A 68 5.18 1.66 5.36
C TYR A 68 6.45 1.60 6.19
N ASP A 69 6.99 2.77 6.52
CA ASP A 69 8.05 2.95 7.52
C ASP A 69 7.45 3.67 8.73
N LYS A 70 7.51 3.02 9.89
CA LYS A 70 6.92 3.51 11.15
C LYS A 70 7.67 4.72 11.71
N ASP A 71 8.98 4.76 11.55
CA ASP A 71 9.84 5.82 12.10
C ASP A 71 9.71 7.10 11.28
N GLN A 72 9.59 6.97 9.96
CA GLN A 72 9.34 8.09 9.05
C GLN A 72 7.86 8.48 8.95
N GLN A 73 6.96 7.62 9.44
CA GLN A 73 5.51 7.75 9.29
C GLN A 73 5.08 8.00 7.84
N LEU A 74 5.79 7.39 6.89
CA LEU A 74 5.62 7.62 5.45
C LEU A 74 5.22 6.32 4.76
N TYR A 75 4.20 6.39 3.93
CA TYR A 75 3.83 5.32 3.03
C TYR A 75 4.48 5.54 1.67
N LEU A 76 5.10 4.49 1.12
CA LEU A 76 5.54 4.43 -0.26
C LEU A 76 4.61 3.50 -1.03
N VAL A 77 4.05 3.98 -2.12
CA VAL A 77 3.05 3.23 -2.89
C VAL A 77 3.52 3.06 -4.33
N ASP A 78 3.64 1.82 -4.78
CA ASP A 78 3.75 1.46 -6.18
C ASP A 78 2.37 1.02 -6.67
N SER A 79 1.85 1.69 -7.69
CA SER A 79 0.46 1.50 -8.12
C SER A 79 0.37 1.35 -9.63
N TRP A 80 -0.55 0.49 -10.07
CA TRP A 80 -1.13 0.59 -11.40
C TRP A 80 -2.44 1.37 -11.27
N ILE A 81 -2.52 2.51 -11.93
CA ILE A 81 -3.66 3.43 -11.92
C ILE A 81 -4.47 3.27 -13.22
N PRO A 82 -5.78 3.58 -13.19
CA PRO A 82 -6.58 3.65 -14.40
C PRO A 82 -6.29 4.90 -15.23
N PHE A 83 -6.48 4.77 -16.54
CA PHE A 83 -6.35 5.86 -17.52
C PHE A 83 -7.33 5.63 -18.68
N GLU A 84 -8.08 6.66 -19.08
CA GLU A 84 -9.06 6.61 -20.19
C GLU A 84 -9.97 5.35 -20.16
N ASN A 85 -10.61 5.09 -19.01
CA ASN A 85 -11.48 3.92 -18.76
C ASN A 85 -10.81 2.54 -18.80
N LYS A 86 -9.48 2.48 -18.82
CA LYS A 86 -8.74 1.21 -18.70
C LYS A 86 -8.24 1.06 -17.26
N PRO A 87 -8.66 0.02 -16.53
CA PRO A 87 -8.13 -0.25 -15.20
C PRO A 87 -6.67 -0.70 -15.31
N ASN A 88 -5.86 -0.35 -14.31
CA ASN A 88 -4.48 -0.81 -14.20
C ASN A 88 -3.58 -0.54 -15.43
N ASP A 89 -3.79 0.59 -16.11
CA ASP A 89 -3.16 0.89 -17.41
C ASP A 89 -1.79 1.55 -17.26
N MET A 90 -1.60 2.36 -16.22
CA MET A 90 -0.39 3.18 -16.07
C MET A 90 0.25 2.99 -14.69
N ARG A 91 1.57 2.79 -14.65
CA ARG A 91 2.29 2.66 -13.37
C ARG A 91 2.65 4.03 -12.79
N ARG A 92 2.33 4.27 -11.53
CA ARG A 92 2.66 5.49 -10.78
C ARG A 92 3.16 5.14 -9.38
N LYS A 93 4.09 5.95 -8.89
CA LYS A 93 4.66 5.83 -7.56
C LYS A 93 4.37 7.06 -6.72
N TRP A 94 4.08 6.86 -5.44
CA TRP A 94 3.60 7.90 -4.54
C TRP A 94 4.28 7.81 -3.18
N GLY A 95 4.48 8.97 -2.56
CA GLY A 95 4.74 9.13 -1.13
C GLY A 95 3.49 9.69 -0.48
N VAL A 96 3.02 9.06 0.59
CA VAL A 96 1.78 9.45 1.27
C VAL A 96 2.03 9.54 2.77
N SER A 97 1.94 10.75 3.32
CA SER A 97 1.78 10.97 4.76
C SER A 97 0.28 11.08 5.06
N LEU A 98 -0.15 10.55 6.21
CA LEU A 98 -1.54 10.71 6.64
C LEU A 98 -1.83 12.14 7.10
N ASP A 99 -0.82 12.87 7.57
CA ASP A 99 -0.93 14.24 8.05
C ASP A 99 -0.96 15.29 6.92
N GLU A 100 -0.45 14.95 5.74
CA GLU A 100 -0.48 15.82 4.56
C GLU A 100 -1.79 15.66 3.78
N GLU A 101 -2.36 16.74 3.24
CA GLU A 101 -3.64 16.67 2.53
C GLU A 101 -3.56 15.82 1.25
N GLU A 102 -2.51 16.01 0.45
CA GLU A 102 -2.36 15.36 -0.85
C GLU A 102 -1.18 14.40 -0.91
N PRO A 103 -1.30 13.27 -1.65
CA PRO A 103 -0.17 12.38 -1.90
C PRO A 103 0.83 13.03 -2.88
N LYS A 104 2.13 12.82 -2.63
CA LYS A 104 3.21 13.28 -3.51
C LYS A 104 3.48 12.24 -4.59
N ARG A 105 3.32 12.61 -5.86
CA ARG A 105 3.73 11.75 -6.99
C ARG A 105 5.25 11.82 -7.20
N PHE A 106 5.91 10.68 -7.30
CA PHE A 106 7.31 10.61 -7.72
C PHE A 106 7.41 10.70 -9.24
N THR A 107 8.32 11.56 -9.73
CA THR A 107 8.63 11.67 -11.16
C THR A 107 9.61 10.60 -11.61
N TYR A 108 10.61 10.29 -10.78
CA TYR A 108 11.67 9.34 -11.09
C TYR A 108 11.64 8.12 -10.16
N ASP A 109 11.88 6.95 -10.74
CA ASP A 109 11.98 5.70 -9.99
C ASP A 109 13.17 5.69 -9.04
N SER A 110 14.24 6.44 -9.35
CA SER A 110 15.39 6.62 -8.45
C SER A 110 14.96 7.19 -7.11
N ASP A 111 14.15 8.26 -7.11
CA ASP A 111 13.76 8.95 -5.89
C ASP A 111 12.95 8.03 -4.99
N PHE A 112 11.98 7.32 -5.56
CA PHE A 112 11.20 6.32 -4.82
C PHE A 112 12.09 5.22 -4.22
N ASN A 113 13.04 4.69 -5.01
CA ASN A 113 13.94 3.65 -4.57
C ASN A 113 14.91 4.13 -3.49
N ASP A 114 15.35 5.39 -3.56
CA ASP A 114 16.24 5.97 -2.58
C ASP A 114 15.54 6.18 -1.24
N TYR A 115 14.29 6.68 -1.24
CA TYR A 115 13.44 6.71 -0.04
C TYR A 115 13.25 5.29 0.53
N LYS A 116 12.90 4.32 -0.32
CA LYS A 116 12.69 2.94 0.12
C LYS A 116 13.95 2.32 0.74
N LYS A 117 15.14 2.66 0.23
CA LYS A 117 16.43 2.17 0.75
C LYS A 117 16.87 2.87 2.03
N SER A 118 16.48 4.13 2.22
CA SER A 118 16.89 4.90 3.39
C SER A 118 16.05 4.63 4.63
N GLY A 119 14.93 3.92 4.50
CA GLY A 119 14.01 3.57 5.59
C GLY A 119 13.85 2.08 5.84
N ASP A 120 13.15 1.75 6.92
CA ASP A 120 12.75 0.38 7.28
C ASP A 120 11.34 0.08 6.76
N TYR A 121 11.21 0.04 5.44
CA TYR A 121 9.94 -0.11 4.76
C TYR A 121 9.47 -1.57 4.70
N GLU A 122 8.36 -1.86 5.37
CA GLU A 122 7.68 -3.16 5.32
C GLU A 122 6.51 -3.14 4.35
N VAL A 123 6.25 -4.25 3.64
CA VAL A 123 5.03 -4.40 2.82
C VAL A 123 3.83 -4.56 3.75
N VAL A 124 2.87 -3.65 3.65
CA VAL A 124 1.65 -3.67 4.48
C VAL A 124 0.39 -4.05 3.70
N TYR A 125 0.41 -3.92 2.36
CA TYR A 125 -0.71 -4.31 1.51
C TYR A 125 -0.30 -4.59 0.07
N LYS A 126 -1.01 -5.55 -0.55
CA LYS A 126 -0.91 -5.87 -1.99
C LYS A 126 -2.31 -6.07 -2.58
N SER A 127 -2.52 -5.68 -3.82
CA SER A 127 -3.74 -5.98 -4.58
C SER A 127 -3.50 -6.04 -6.09
N GLY A 128 -4.47 -6.61 -6.82
CA GLY A 128 -4.52 -6.62 -8.28
C GLY A 128 -3.29 -7.25 -8.92
N LYS A 129 -2.60 -6.52 -9.80
CA LYS A 129 -1.37 -6.94 -10.50
C LYS A 129 -0.18 -7.25 -9.58
N PHE A 130 -0.28 -6.94 -8.29
CA PHE A 130 0.72 -7.28 -7.28
C PHE A 130 0.26 -8.41 -6.35
N ALA A 131 -0.96 -8.92 -6.51
CA ALA A 131 -1.40 -10.12 -5.81
C ALA A 131 -0.60 -11.33 -6.31
N ASP A 132 -0.21 -12.20 -5.37
CA ASP A 132 0.56 -13.42 -5.63
C ASP A 132 -0.31 -14.53 -6.26
#